data_AF-A0A161ID13-F1
#
_entry.id   AF-A0A161ID13-F1
#
_cell.length_a   1.000
_cell.length_b   1.000
_cell.length_c   1.000
_cell.angle_alpha   90.00
_cell.angle_beta   90.00
_cell.angle_gamma   90.00
#
_symmetry.space_group_name_H-M   'P 1'
#
loop_
_entity.id
_entity.type
_entity.pdbx_description
1 polymer ?
#
loop_
_entity_poly.entity_id
_entity_poly.type
_entity_poly.pdbx_seq_one_letter_code
_entity_poly.pdbx_strand_id
1 'polypeptide(L)'
;MLTASKENEMKSIYLKSVLAFIFVGVMAMIVCIPFYIVYLAQQPATPEQLTEILQETPCAAEAFQETLNYQSEPLTLGKANKIASECRKRNEMAEVKRVRENERNKIREKQIQALNDAHSVKER
;
A
#
# COMPACT_ATOMS: atom_id res chain seq x y z
N MET A 1 -34.39 52.88 36.48
CA MET A 1 -33.08 52.25 36.80
C MET A 1 -33.17 50.75 37.04
N LEU A 2 -34.14 50.25 37.81
CA LEU A 2 -34.32 48.79 38.05
C LEU A 2 -34.59 47.95 36.80
N THR A 3 -35.27 48.50 35.78
CA THR A 3 -35.58 47.81 34.52
C THR A 3 -34.35 47.61 33.63
N ALA A 4 -33.49 48.61 33.50
CA ALA A 4 -32.24 48.53 32.73
C ALA A 4 -31.21 47.56 33.37
N SER A 5 -31.17 47.48 34.70
CA SER A 5 -30.29 46.54 35.42
C SER A 5 -30.69 45.07 35.16
N LYS A 6 -31.99 44.76 35.23
CA LYS A 6 -32.55 43.42 34.93
C LYS A 6 -32.35 43.01 33.47
N GLU A 7 -32.43 43.95 32.53
CA GLU A 7 -32.22 43.68 31.10
C GLU A 7 -30.75 43.35 30.78
N ASN A 8 -29.81 44.05 31.42
CA ASN A 8 -28.38 43.81 31.26
C ASN A 8 -27.94 42.47 31.90
N GLU A 9 -28.54 42.08 33.02
CA GLU A 9 -28.33 40.77 33.64
C GLU A 9 -28.77 39.62 32.72
N MET A 10 -29.96 39.72 32.10
CA MET A 10 -30.43 38.71 31.14
C MET A 10 -29.55 38.62 29.89
N LYS A 11 -29.13 39.76 29.33
CA LYS A 11 -28.21 39.81 28.18
C LYS A 11 -26.85 39.19 28.52
N SER A 12 -26.35 39.42 29.74
CA SER A 12 -25.09 38.84 30.23
C SER A 12 -25.18 37.31 30.37
N ILE A 13 -26.29 36.79 30.92
CA ILE A 13 -26.50 35.35 31.04
C ILE A 13 -26.62 34.70 29.66
N TYR A 14 -27.37 35.32 28.74
CA TYR A 14 -27.51 34.84 27.38
C TYR A 14 -26.17 34.82 26.64
N LEU A 15 -25.39 35.91 26.75
CA LEU A 15 -24.08 36.01 26.12
C LEU A 15 -23.11 34.94 26.64
N LYS A 16 -23.10 34.68 27.96
CA LYS A 16 -22.29 33.60 28.56
C LYS A 16 -22.72 32.22 28.08
N SER A 17 -24.02 31.99 27.96
CA SER A 17 -24.56 30.72 27.45
C SER A 17 -24.18 30.48 25.99
N VAL A 18 -24.35 31.49 25.13
CA VAL A 18 -23.95 31.42 23.71
C VAL A 18 -22.44 31.17 23.59
N LEU A 19 -21.62 31.87 24.39
CA LEU A 19 -20.18 31.68 24.38
C LEU A 19 -19.80 30.24 24.79
N ALA A 20 -20.46 29.69 25.82
CA ALA A 20 -20.24 28.31 26.24
C ALA A 20 -20.60 27.28 25.16
N PHE A 21 -21.72 27.48 24.44
CA PHE A 21 -22.10 26.61 23.32
C PHE A 21 -21.08 26.65 22.18
N ILE A 22 -20.55 27.84 21.86
CA ILE A 22 -19.50 27.98 20.83
C ILE A 22 -18.23 27.24 21.27
N PHE A 23 -17.81 27.39 22.53
CA PHE A 23 -16.62 26.69 23.04
C PHE A 23 -16.78 25.17 22.99
N VAL A 24 -17.93 24.64 23.41
CA VAL A 24 -18.21 23.19 23.34
C VAL A 24 -18.24 22.72 21.90
N GLY A 25 -18.87 23.49 20.99
CA GLY A 25 -18.93 23.16 19.57
C GLY A 25 -17.55 23.14 18.90
N VAL A 26 -16.71 24.13 19.18
CA VAL A 26 -15.34 24.19 18.64
C VAL A 26 -14.48 23.06 19.18
N MET A 27 -14.55 22.77 20.48
CA MET A 27 -13.82 21.64 21.07
C MET A 27 -14.28 20.29 20.49
N ALA A 28 -15.59 20.11 20.29
CA ALA A 28 -16.13 18.92 19.64
C ALA A 28 -15.62 18.79 18.19
N MET A 29 -15.60 19.88 17.42
CA MET A 29 -15.07 19.88 16.05
C MET A 29 -13.56 19.58 16.03
N ILE A 30 -12.77 20.16 16.94
CA ILE A 30 -11.32 19.91 17.04
C ILE A 30 -11.03 18.44 17.34
N VAL A 31 -11.90 17.73 18.05
CA VAL A 31 -11.73 16.30 18.34
C VAL A 31 -12.31 15.43 17.22
N CYS A 32 -13.50 15.76 16.72
CA CYS A 32 -14.18 14.99 15.69
C CYS A 32 -13.48 15.07 14.33
N ILE A 33 -12.92 16.21 13.94
CA ILE A 33 -12.22 16.38 12.66
C ILE A 33 -11.02 15.43 12.54
N PRO A 34 -10.00 15.43 13.43
CA PRO A 34 -8.86 14.53 13.30
C PRO A 34 -9.28 13.06 13.41
N PHE A 35 -10.25 12.73 14.25
CA PHE A 35 -10.80 11.37 14.32
C PHE A 35 -11.48 10.97 13.00
N TYR A 36 -12.22 11.89 12.37
CA TYR A 36 -12.84 11.70 11.06
C TYR A 36 -11.80 11.62 9.94
N ILE A 37 -10.73 12.42 9.98
CA ILE A 37 -9.61 12.34 9.04
C ILE A 37 -8.88 11.00 9.16
N VAL A 38 -8.64 10.51 10.39
CA VAL A 38 -8.05 9.18 10.62
C VAL A 38 -9.01 8.08 10.17
N TYR A 39 -10.31 8.23 10.42
CA TYR A 39 -11.34 7.30 9.93
C TYR A 39 -11.39 7.25 8.40
N LEU A 40 -11.32 8.40 7.73
CA LEU A 40 -11.23 8.50 6.27
C LEU A 40 -9.90 7.95 5.73
N ALA A 41 -8.78 8.22 6.40
CA ALA A 41 -7.48 7.68 6.02
C ALA A 41 -7.39 6.16 6.24
N GLN A 42 -8.19 5.64 7.16
CA GLN A 42 -8.37 4.21 7.41
C GLN A 42 -9.44 3.59 6.49
N GLN A 43 -10.06 4.36 5.57
CA GLN A 43 -10.69 3.72 4.43
C GLN A 43 -9.59 2.94 3.70
N PRO A 44 -9.66 1.60 3.70
CA PRO A 44 -8.71 0.80 2.96
C PRO A 44 -8.80 1.22 1.50
N ALA A 45 -7.65 1.27 0.81
CA ALA A 45 -7.59 1.52 -0.63
C ALA A 45 -8.70 0.69 -1.30
N THR A 46 -9.57 1.37 -2.06
CA THR A 46 -10.72 0.72 -2.70
C THR A 46 -10.21 -0.53 -3.41
N PRO A 47 -10.88 -1.70 -3.23
CA PRO A 47 -10.39 -2.95 -3.76
C PRO A 47 -10.14 -2.88 -5.27
N GLU A 48 -10.81 -1.98 -6.00
CA GLU A 48 -10.58 -1.73 -7.43
C GLU A 48 -9.14 -1.30 -7.77
N GLN A 49 -8.52 -0.36 -7.03
CA GLN A 49 -7.14 0.09 -7.33
C GLN A 49 -6.09 -0.96 -6.95
N LEU A 50 -6.35 -1.75 -5.92
CA LEU A 50 -5.46 -2.86 -5.54
C LEU A 50 -5.59 -4.01 -6.54
N THR A 51 -6.78 -4.22 -7.11
CA THR A 51 -7.03 -5.22 -8.17
C THR A 51 -6.35 -4.83 -9.48
N GLU A 52 -6.31 -3.54 -9.82
CA GLU A 52 -5.60 -3.02 -11.00
C GLU A 52 -4.08 -3.24 -10.89
N ILE A 53 -3.47 -2.96 -9.72
CA ILE A 53 -2.05 -3.24 -9.45
C ILE A 53 -1.78 -4.76 -9.43
N LEU A 54 -2.70 -5.57 -8.90
CA LEU A 54 -2.61 -7.04 -8.95
C LEU A 54 -2.64 -7.57 -10.39
N GLN A 55 -3.46 -6.98 -11.26
CA GLN A 55 -3.57 -7.37 -12.66
C GLN A 55 -2.30 -7.06 -13.44
N GLU A 56 -1.68 -5.90 -13.19
CA GLU A 56 -0.42 -5.54 -13.85
C GLU A 56 0.79 -6.30 -13.28
N THR A 57 0.77 -6.65 -11.99
CA THR A 57 1.89 -7.35 -11.32
C THR A 57 1.42 -8.54 -10.48
N PRO A 58 1.09 -9.69 -11.10
CA PRO A 58 0.63 -10.88 -10.38
C PRO A 58 1.68 -11.42 -9.40
N CYS A 59 2.97 -11.13 -9.65
CA CYS A 59 4.10 -11.38 -8.76
C CYS A 59 3.88 -10.79 -7.34
N ALA A 60 3.23 -9.62 -7.22
CA ALA A 60 3.10 -8.89 -5.97
C ALA A 60 1.86 -9.29 -5.15
N ALA A 61 0.95 -10.10 -5.72
CA ALA A 61 -0.32 -10.49 -5.11
C ALA A 61 -0.14 -11.20 -3.76
N GLU A 62 0.78 -12.17 -3.69
CA GLU A 62 1.07 -12.92 -2.45
C GLU A 62 1.71 -12.03 -1.38
N ALA A 63 2.62 -11.14 -1.78
CA ALA A 63 3.28 -10.21 -0.87
C ALA A 63 2.31 -9.17 -0.28
N PHE A 64 1.31 -8.74 -1.06
CA PHE A 64 0.23 -7.88 -0.57
C PHE A 64 -0.68 -8.59 0.41
N GLN A 65 -1.04 -9.84 0.11
CA GLN A 65 -1.88 -10.63 0.99
C GLN A 65 -1.19 -10.92 2.33
N GLU A 66 0.11 -11.20 2.31
CA GLU A 66 0.90 -11.42 3.52
C GLU A 66 1.04 -10.14 4.37
N THR A 67 1.29 -8.99 3.74
CA THR A 67 1.35 -7.71 4.47
C THR A 67 0.01 -7.30 5.06
N LEU A 68 -1.10 -7.49 4.34
CA LEU A 68 -2.45 -7.21 4.85
C LEU A 68 -2.88 -8.14 5.99
N ASN A 69 -2.39 -9.39 6.00
CA ASN A 69 -2.73 -10.38 7.01
C ASN A 69 -1.83 -10.27 8.26
N TYR A 70 -0.57 -9.86 8.09
CA TYR A 70 0.41 -9.76 9.18
C TYR A 70 0.51 -8.35 9.79
N GLN A 71 0.44 -7.30 8.96
CA GLN A 71 0.29 -5.93 9.40
C GLN A 71 -1.17 -5.54 9.19
N SER A 72 -1.95 -5.48 10.27
CA SER A 72 -3.31 -4.93 10.31
C SER A 72 -3.38 -3.42 10.00
N GLU A 73 -2.33 -2.87 9.40
CA GLU A 73 -2.18 -1.49 8.98
C GLU A 73 -2.57 -1.39 7.49
N PRO A 74 -3.44 -0.43 7.09
CA PRO A 74 -3.87 -0.33 5.71
C PRO A 74 -2.67 -0.12 4.77
N LEU A 75 -2.59 -0.97 3.74
CA LEU A 75 -1.52 -0.92 2.76
C LEU A 75 -1.66 0.36 1.92
N THR A 76 -0.83 1.35 2.20
CA THR A 76 -0.86 2.62 1.46
C THR A 76 -0.40 2.40 0.01
N LEU A 77 -0.93 3.22 -0.91
CA LEU A 77 -0.61 3.13 -2.35
C LEU A 77 0.90 3.24 -2.64
N GLY A 78 1.63 4.01 -1.82
CA GLY A 78 3.09 4.08 -1.88
C GLY A 78 3.80 2.78 -1.48
N LYS A 79 3.35 2.11 -0.40
CA LYS A 79 3.86 0.79 -0.03
C LYS A 79 3.52 -0.25 -1.11
N ALA A 80 2.32 -0.16 -1.68
CA ALA A 80 1.86 -1.06 -2.74
C ALA A 80 2.77 -1.00 -3.98
N ASN A 81 3.00 0.20 -4.52
CA ASN A 81 3.88 0.42 -5.67
C ASN A 81 5.32 -0.02 -5.41
N LYS A 82 5.82 0.16 -4.18
CA LYS A 82 7.18 -0.29 -3.83
C LYS A 82 7.30 -1.81 -3.93
N ILE A 83 6.37 -2.55 -3.33
CA ILE A 83 6.33 -4.02 -3.38
C ILE A 83 6.18 -4.50 -4.84
N ALA A 84 5.28 -3.89 -5.62
CA ALA A 84 5.13 -4.19 -7.04
C ALA A 84 6.43 -3.99 -7.83
N SER A 85 7.12 -2.87 -7.62
CA SER A 85 8.39 -2.56 -8.28
C SER A 85 9.53 -3.51 -7.91
N GLU A 86 9.63 -3.89 -6.63
CA GLU A 86 10.62 -4.86 -6.15
C GLU A 86 10.34 -6.24 -6.74
N CYS A 87 9.07 -6.63 -6.84
CA CYS A 87 8.68 -7.91 -7.42
C CYS A 87 9.03 -7.97 -8.91
N ARG A 88 8.70 -6.93 -9.67
CA ARG A 88 9.05 -6.82 -11.09
C ARG A 88 10.56 -6.95 -11.31
N LYS A 89 11.37 -6.23 -10.51
CA LYS A 89 12.83 -6.28 -10.61
C LYS A 89 13.39 -7.67 -10.30
N ARG A 90 12.82 -8.38 -9.32
CA ARG A 90 13.20 -9.77 -9.02
C ARG A 90 12.84 -10.71 -10.17
N ASN A 91 11.66 -10.55 -10.76
CA ASN A 91 11.22 -11.37 -11.88
C ASN A 91 12.11 -11.17 -13.11
N GLU A 92 12.43 -9.92 -13.46
CA GLU A 92 13.34 -9.60 -14.56
C GLU A 92 14.74 -10.20 -14.33
N MET A 93 15.27 -10.12 -13.10
CA MET A 93 16.56 -10.74 -12.78
C MET A 93 16.51 -12.27 -12.84
N ALA A 94 15.40 -12.88 -12.42
CA ALA A 94 15.19 -14.32 -12.52
C ALA A 94 15.08 -14.78 -13.99
N GLU A 95 14.39 -14.03 -14.84
CA GLU A 95 14.32 -14.32 -16.28
C GLU A 95 15.69 -14.20 -16.95
N VAL A 96 16.44 -13.13 -16.69
CA VAL A 96 17.82 -12.98 -17.22
C VAL A 96 18.71 -14.14 -16.78
N LYS A 97 18.60 -14.57 -15.52
CA LYS A 97 19.36 -15.72 -15.02
C LYS A 97 18.95 -17.01 -15.72
N ARG A 98 17.65 -17.24 -15.94
CA ARG A 98 17.14 -18.40 -16.68
C ARG A 98 17.60 -18.42 -18.14
N VAL A 99 17.55 -17.28 -18.83
CA VAL A 99 18.04 -17.16 -20.22
C VAL A 99 19.53 -17.49 -20.29
N ARG A 100 20.33 -16.92 -19.38
CA ARG A 100 21.77 -17.19 -19.32
C ARG A 100 22.07 -18.65 -19.01
N GLU A 101 21.28 -19.28 -18.15
CA GLU A 101 21.45 -20.69 -17.81
C GLU A 101 21.05 -21.61 -18.97
N ASN A 102 19.98 -21.27 -19.69
CA ASN A 102 19.54 -21.99 -20.88
C ASN A 102 20.59 -21.93 -22.00
N GLU A 103 21.19 -20.77 -22.24
CA GLU A 103 22.31 -20.60 -23.18
C GLU A 103 23.51 -21.48 -22.81
N ARG A 104 23.89 -21.51 -21.52
CA ARG A 104 24.97 -22.38 -21.04
C ARG A 104 24.64 -23.87 -21.20
N ASN A 105 23.40 -24.26 -20.92
CA ASN A 105 22.96 -25.64 -21.10
C ASN A 105 23.04 -26.07 -22.56
N LYS A 106 22.65 -25.20 -23.49
CA LYS A 106 22.79 -25.46 -24.94
C LYS A 106 24.23 -25.65 -25.38
N ILE A 107 25.18 -24.88 -24.82
CA ILE A 107 26.61 -25.08 -25.09
C ILE A 107 27.10 -26.41 -24.52
N ARG A 108 26.70 -26.73 -23.28
CA ARG A 108 27.06 -27.99 -22.61
C ARG A 108 26.55 -29.20 -23.40
N GLU A 109 25.32 -29.15 -23.89
CA GLU A 109 24.73 -30.22 -24.71
C GLU A 109 25.51 -30.43 -26.00
N LYS A 110 25.87 -29.35 -26.71
CA LYS A 110 26.71 -29.44 -27.91
C LYS A 110 28.08 -30.04 -27.63
N GLN A 111 28.70 -29.71 -26.50
CA GLN A 111 29.98 -30.30 -26.11
C GLN A 111 29.87 -31.80 -25.83
N ILE A 112 28.81 -32.23 -25.12
CA ILE A 112 28.56 -33.65 -24.87
C ILE A 112 28.33 -34.38 -26.19
N GLN A 113 27.54 -33.81 -27.10
CA GLN A 113 27.28 -34.42 -28.41
C GLN A 113 28.56 -34.57 -29.24
N ALA A 114 29.39 -33.53 -29.32
CA ALA A 114 30.68 -33.61 -30.00
C ALA A 114 31.62 -34.67 -29.39
N LEU A 115 31.59 -34.84 -28.06
CA LEU A 115 32.37 -35.88 -27.37
C LEU A 115 31.88 -37.29 -27.74
N ASN A 116 30.56 -37.49 -27.76
CA ASN A 116 29.95 -38.76 -28.12
C ASN A 116 30.22 -39.11 -29.58
N ASP A 117 30.10 -38.13 -30.49
CA ASP A 117 30.40 -38.32 -31.91
C ASP A 117 31.86 -38.71 -32.13
N ALA A 118 32.81 -38.03 -31.46
CA ALA A 118 34.23 -38.37 -31.53
C ALA A 118 34.55 -39.76 -30.94
N HIS A 119 33.88 -40.16 -29.87
CA HIS A 119 34.04 -41.50 -29.29
C HIS A 119 33.52 -42.60 -30.23
N SER A 120 32.39 -42.35 -30.91
CA SER A 120 31.80 -43.30 -31.87
C SER A 120 32.67 -43.55 -33.11
N VAL A 121 33.49 -42.58 -33.51
CA VAL A 121 34.46 -42.71 -34.61
C VAL A 121 35.69 -43.53 -34.19
N LYS A 122 36.03 -43.54 -32.91
CA LYS A 122 37.19 -44.29 -32.38
C LYS A 122 36.90 -45.78 -32.16
N GLU A 123 35.63 -46.16 -32.01
CA GLU A 123 35.18 -47.55 -31.86
C GLU A 123 34.87 -48.27 -33.18
N ARG A 124 34.94 -47.56 -34.32
CA ARG A 124 34.68 -48.09 -35.66
C ARG A 124 35.98 -48.32 -36.43
#